data_AF-A0A7W0HL08-F1
#
_entry.id   AF-A0A7W0HL08-F1
#
_cell.length_a   1.000
_cell.length_b   1.000
_cell.length_c   1.000
_cell.angle_alpha   90.00
_cell.angle_beta   90.00
_cell.angle_gamma   90.00
#
_symmetry.space_group_name_H-M   'P 1'
#
loop_
_entity.id
_entity.type
_entity.pdbx_description
1 polymer ?
#
loop_
_entity_poly.entity_id
_entity_poly.type
_entity_poly.pdbx_seq_one_letter_code
_entity_poly.pdbx_strand_id
1 'polypeptide(L)'
;MSIQIQYPGNVGREFKGIFKTYPKSKKRIKDTIKTLKKNPRQGDRYPGFEGLEVRKLRIGLKEYKISKRNGLRLMFLYLPEKSKILLLTVYTKKHYGKESEIKTIALERLREFGSETALNDFDLL
;
A
#
# COMPACT_ATOMS: atom_id res chain seq x y z
N MET A 1 -15.40 -2.27 14.84
CA MET A 1 -13.92 -2.37 14.75
C MET A 1 -13.38 -1.25 13.88
N SER A 2 -12.44 -0.44 14.39
CA SER A 2 -11.79 0.61 13.61
C SER A 2 -10.49 0.09 12.99
N ILE A 3 -10.42 0.00 11.66
CA ILE A 3 -9.19 -0.42 10.98
C ILE A 3 -8.14 0.69 11.03
N GLN A 4 -6.94 0.34 11.48
CA GLN A 4 -5.78 1.22 11.50
C GLN A 4 -4.97 1.09 10.20
N ILE A 5 -4.50 2.22 9.66
CA ILE A 5 -3.64 2.25 8.47
C ILE A 5 -2.24 2.68 8.88
N GLN A 6 -1.24 1.88 8.55
CA GLN A 6 0.17 2.14 8.82
C GLN A 6 0.97 2.31 7.53
N TYR A 7 2.04 3.11 7.63
CA TYR A 7 2.94 3.47 6.54
C TYR A 7 4.37 3.01 6.90
N PRO A 8 4.69 1.71 6.79
CA PRO A 8 6.02 1.20 7.12
C PRO A 8 7.11 1.84 6.24
N GLY A 9 8.30 2.03 6.83
CA GLY A 9 9.50 2.47 6.14
C GLY A 9 9.33 3.76 5.32
N ASN A 10 9.79 3.74 4.07
CA ASN A 10 9.85 4.93 3.21
C ASN A 10 8.58 5.23 2.39
N VAL A 11 7.46 4.54 2.65
CA VAL A 11 6.21 4.71 1.88
C VAL A 11 5.67 6.14 1.96
N GLY A 12 5.93 6.85 3.07
CA GLY A 12 5.63 8.28 3.18
C GLY A 12 6.35 9.13 2.11
N ARG A 13 7.59 8.79 1.73
CA ARG A 13 8.34 9.48 0.67
C ARG A 13 7.76 9.20 -0.71
N GLU A 14 7.34 7.96 -0.97
CA GLU A 14 6.66 7.60 -2.21
C GLU A 14 5.36 8.40 -2.38
N PHE A 15 4.53 8.48 -1.34
CA PHE A 15 3.33 9.32 -1.35
C PHE A 15 3.64 10.80 -1.55
N LYS A 16 4.71 11.33 -0.93
CA LYS A 16 5.16 12.71 -1.17
C LYS A 16 5.51 12.93 -2.64
N GLY A 17 6.25 12.00 -3.27
CA GLY A 17 6.56 12.04 -4.70
C GLY A 17 5.29 12.02 -5.56
N ILE A 18 4.36 11.11 -5.28
CA ILE A 18 3.07 11.03 -5.97
C ILE A 18 2.26 12.32 -5.82
N PHE A 19 2.22 12.92 -4.63
CA PHE A 19 1.49 14.17 -4.41
C PHE A 19 2.18 15.38 -5.04
N LYS A 20 3.50 15.33 -5.26
CA LYS A 20 4.23 16.34 -6.03
C LYS A 20 3.93 16.24 -7.53
N THR A 21 3.87 15.02 -8.06
CA THR A 21 3.58 14.77 -9.49
C THR A 21 2.10 14.96 -9.82
N TYR A 22 1.19 14.54 -8.91
CA TYR A 22 -0.26 14.57 -9.12
C TYR A 22 -1.00 15.36 -8.02
N PRO A 23 -0.68 16.65 -7.81
CA PRO A 23 -1.26 17.45 -6.73
C PRO A 23 -2.78 17.54 -6.79
N LYS A 24 -3.38 17.62 -8.00
CA LYS A 24 -4.84 17.72 -8.18
C LYS A 24 -5.58 16.46 -7.72
N SER A 25 -4.92 15.30 -7.76
CA SER A 25 -5.50 14.02 -7.33
C SER A 25 -5.25 13.70 -5.86
N LYS A 26 -4.58 14.56 -5.09
CA LYS A 26 -4.24 14.32 -3.67
C LYS A 26 -5.45 13.95 -2.83
N LYS A 27 -6.57 14.69 -2.98
CA LYS A 27 -7.82 14.41 -2.27
C LYS A 27 -8.37 13.02 -2.64
N ARG A 28 -8.48 12.72 -3.95
CA ARG A 28 -8.93 11.42 -4.46
C ARG A 28 -8.09 10.25 -3.92
N ILE A 29 -6.77 10.38 -3.91
CA ILE A 29 -5.87 9.33 -3.43
C ILE A 29 -6.10 9.11 -1.93
N LYS A 30 -6.16 10.18 -1.13
CA LYS A 30 -6.46 10.07 0.31
C LYS A 30 -7.82 9.45 0.56
N ASP A 31 -8.85 9.83 -0.19
CA ASP A 31 -10.20 9.29 -0.02
C ASP A 31 -10.26 7.81 -0.42
N THR A 32 -9.51 7.40 -1.45
CA THR A 32 -9.37 5.99 -1.84
C THR A 32 -8.64 5.17 -0.78
N ILE A 33 -7.65 5.72 -0.10
CA ILE A 33 -7.00 5.07 1.05
C ILE A 33 -7.99 4.94 2.21
N LYS A 34 -8.82 5.96 2.46
CA LYS A 34 -9.87 5.88 3.50
C LYS A 34 -10.90 4.79 3.22
N THR A 35 -11.22 4.48 1.96
CA THR A 35 -12.15 3.39 1.66
C THR A 35 -11.61 2.03 2.09
N LEU A 36 -10.29 1.87 2.24
CA LEU A 36 -9.68 0.64 2.78
C LEU A 36 -10.17 0.35 4.21
N LYS A 37 -10.49 1.38 5.01
CA LYS A 37 -11.04 1.18 6.36
C LYS A 37 -12.45 0.57 6.35
N LYS A 38 -13.22 0.81 5.28
CA LYS A 38 -14.59 0.31 5.11
C LYS A 38 -14.62 -1.02 4.35
N ASN A 39 -13.73 -1.17 3.37
CA ASN A 39 -13.58 -2.36 2.57
C ASN A 39 -12.08 -2.73 2.45
N PRO A 40 -11.52 -3.41 3.45
CA PRO A 40 -10.09 -3.79 3.48
C PRO A 40 -9.72 -4.79 2.39
N ARG A 41 -10.69 -5.54 1.86
CA ARG A 41 -10.47 -6.56 0.82
C ARG A 41 -10.62 -6.02 -0.60
N GLN A 42 -10.76 -4.70 -0.79
CA GLN A 42 -10.84 -4.13 -2.13
C GLN A 42 -9.55 -4.33 -2.93
N GLY A 43 -9.69 -4.45 -4.26
CA GLY A 43 -8.56 -4.73 -5.15
C GLY A 43 -8.24 -6.22 -5.27
N ASP A 44 -7.23 -6.53 -6.07
CA ASP A 44 -6.91 -7.90 -6.43
C ASP A 44 -5.88 -8.47 -5.45
N ARG A 45 -6.04 -9.74 -5.07
CA ARG A 45 -4.99 -10.46 -4.33
C ARG A 45 -3.74 -10.54 -5.20
N TYR A 46 -2.58 -10.23 -4.60
CA TYR A 46 -1.32 -10.27 -5.31
C TYR A 46 -0.69 -11.66 -5.19
N PRO A 47 -0.37 -12.36 -6.29
CA PRO A 47 0.21 -13.69 -6.24
C PRO A 47 1.66 -13.67 -5.72
N GLY A 48 2.07 -14.76 -5.07
CA GLY A 48 3.43 -14.92 -4.52
C GLY A 48 3.61 -14.49 -3.07
N PHE A 49 2.51 -14.22 -2.34
CA PHE A 49 2.50 -13.99 -0.90
C PHE A 49 1.54 -14.99 -0.23
N GLU A 50 1.92 -16.26 -0.21
CA GLU A 50 1.14 -17.31 0.44
C GLU A 50 1.08 -17.04 1.96
N GLY A 51 -0.07 -17.33 2.58
CA GLY A 51 -0.31 -17.03 4.00
C GLY A 51 -0.56 -15.55 4.34
N LEU A 52 -0.31 -14.61 3.41
CA LEU A 52 -0.56 -13.17 3.63
C LEU A 52 -1.68 -12.63 2.71
N GLU A 53 -2.49 -11.71 3.22
CA GLU A 53 -3.50 -10.98 2.41
C GLU A 53 -2.88 -9.74 1.75
N VAL A 54 -1.84 -9.93 0.92
CA VAL A 54 -1.29 -8.85 0.10
C VAL A 54 -2.20 -8.58 -1.09
N ARG A 55 -2.59 -7.33 -1.27
CA ARG A 55 -3.54 -6.87 -2.28
C ARG A 55 -3.01 -5.68 -3.06
N LYS A 56 -3.51 -5.52 -4.28
CA LYS A 56 -3.18 -4.46 -5.22
C LYS A 56 -4.44 -3.71 -5.63
N LEU A 57 -4.51 -2.45 -5.25
CA LEU A 57 -5.58 -1.53 -5.63
C LEU A 57 -5.12 -0.62 -6.77
N ARG A 58 -5.91 -0.58 -7.87
CA ARG A 58 -5.67 0.32 -9.00
C ARG A 58 -6.44 1.63 -8.84
N ILE A 59 -5.72 2.75 -8.80
CA ILE A 59 -6.29 4.09 -8.59
C ILE A 59 -6.16 4.89 -9.89
N GLY A 60 -7.30 5.22 -10.50
CA GLY A 60 -7.34 6.13 -11.66
C GLY A 60 -7.18 7.59 -11.22
N LEU A 61 -6.50 8.40 -12.03
CA LEU A 61 -6.29 9.83 -11.79
C LEU A 61 -7.14 10.63 -12.78
N LYS A 62 -8.42 10.80 -12.45
CA LYS A 62 -9.40 11.45 -13.33
C LYS A 62 -9.02 12.89 -13.67
N GLU A 63 -8.42 13.60 -12.72
CA GLU A 63 -7.97 14.99 -12.86
C GLU A 63 -6.90 15.16 -13.95
N TYR A 64 -6.25 14.06 -14.33
CA TYR A 64 -5.22 14.00 -15.37
C TYR A 64 -5.67 13.15 -16.57
N LYS A 65 -6.95 12.77 -16.64
CA LYS A 65 -7.50 11.85 -17.67
C LYS A 65 -6.78 10.49 -17.72
N ILE A 66 -6.23 10.03 -16.60
CA ILE A 66 -5.53 8.73 -16.52
C ILE A 66 -6.48 7.66 -15.98
N SER A 67 -6.71 6.62 -16.78
CA SER A 67 -7.56 5.48 -16.42
C SER A 67 -6.96 4.64 -15.28
N LYS A 68 -7.77 3.79 -14.63
CA LYS A 68 -7.30 2.88 -13.56
C LYS A 68 -6.15 1.97 -14.01
N ARG A 69 -6.12 1.54 -15.29
CA ARG A 69 -5.08 0.66 -15.85
C ARG A 69 -3.71 1.35 -15.91
N ASN A 70 -3.72 2.64 -16.23
CA ASN A 70 -2.53 3.46 -16.43
C ASN A 70 -2.18 4.34 -15.21
N GLY A 71 -3.06 4.39 -14.21
CA GLY A 71 -2.89 5.17 -13.00
C GLY A 71 -1.96 4.51 -11.98
N LEU A 72 -2.24 4.77 -10.72
CA LEU A 72 -1.44 4.29 -9.60
C LEU A 72 -1.81 2.86 -9.22
N ARG A 73 -0.82 2.13 -8.74
CA ARG A 73 -0.96 0.86 -8.04
C ARG A 73 -0.57 1.09 -6.61
N LEU A 74 -1.51 0.84 -5.71
CA LEU A 74 -1.27 0.80 -4.27
C LEU A 74 -1.20 -0.68 -3.87
N MET A 75 -0.07 -1.10 -3.33
CA MET A 75 0.04 -2.40 -2.69
C MET A 75 -0.07 -2.26 -1.19
N PHE A 76 -0.83 -3.16 -0.60
CA PHE A 76 -1.05 -3.15 0.83
C PHE A 76 -1.24 -4.57 1.36
N LEU A 77 -0.88 -4.78 2.63
CA LEU A 77 -1.19 -5.99 3.38
C LEU A 77 -2.39 -5.71 4.28
N TYR A 78 -3.38 -6.59 4.23
CA TYR A 78 -4.45 -6.62 5.22
C TYR A 78 -4.16 -7.67 6.29
N LEU A 79 -4.26 -7.29 7.56
CA LEU A 79 -4.15 -8.19 8.72
C LEU A 79 -5.51 -8.21 9.43
N PRO A 80 -6.39 -9.17 9.11
CA PRO A 80 -7.72 -9.29 9.72
C PRO A 80 -7.63 -9.39 11.25
N GLU A 81 -6.75 -10.26 11.75
CA GLU A 81 -6.59 -10.53 13.18
C GLU A 81 -6.20 -9.29 13.99
N LYS A 82 -5.38 -8.41 13.40
CA LYS A 82 -4.93 -7.19 14.07
C LYS A 82 -5.77 -5.96 13.70
N SER A 83 -6.82 -6.10 12.87
CA SER A 83 -7.58 -4.98 12.29
C SER A 83 -6.68 -3.88 11.70
N LYS A 84 -5.60 -4.29 11.02
CA LYS A 84 -4.55 -3.40 10.50
C LYS A 84 -4.41 -3.51 8.99
N ILE A 85 -4.08 -2.39 8.36
CA ILE A 85 -3.68 -2.32 6.96
C ILE A 85 -2.32 -1.65 6.88
N LEU A 86 -1.39 -2.30 6.21
CA LEU A 86 -0.06 -1.76 5.94
C LEU A 86 0.04 -1.36 4.48
N LEU A 87 0.29 -0.09 4.21
CA LEU A 87 0.56 0.35 2.85
C LEU A 87 2.03 0.03 2.53
N LEU A 88 2.26 -0.90 1.61
CA LEU A 88 3.60 -1.40 1.30
C LEU A 88 4.31 -0.51 0.28
N THR A 89 3.61 -0.05 -0.76
CA THR A 89 4.16 0.87 -1.76
C THR A 89 3.07 1.49 -2.62
N VAL A 90 3.33 2.67 -3.20
CA VAL A 90 2.49 3.32 -4.21
C VAL A 90 3.32 3.73 -5.43
N TYR A 91 2.87 3.35 -6.62
CA TYR A 91 3.64 3.60 -7.83
C TYR A 91 2.80 3.71 -9.10
N THR A 92 3.36 4.30 -10.15
CA THR A 92 2.74 4.33 -11.49
C THR A 92 3.16 3.10 -12.29
N LYS A 93 2.40 2.70 -13.32
CA LYS A 93 2.78 1.55 -14.18
C LYS A 93 4.21 1.65 -14.72
N LYS A 94 4.64 2.87 -15.07
CA LYS A 94 5.92 3.13 -15.72
C LYS A 94 7.10 3.20 -14.73
N HIS A 95 6.83 3.20 -13.43
CA HIS A 95 7.88 3.42 -12.43
C HIS A 95 8.76 2.19 -12.22
N TYR A 96 8.18 0.99 -12.29
CA TYR A 96 8.90 -0.27 -12.14
C TYR A 96 8.88 -1.03 -13.45
N GLY A 97 10.05 -1.46 -13.91
CA GLY A 97 10.22 -2.16 -15.17
C GLY A 97 9.78 -3.62 -15.07
N LYS A 98 9.91 -4.22 -13.89
CA LYS A 98 9.65 -5.65 -13.66
C LYS A 98 8.78 -5.90 -12.42
N GLU A 99 7.93 -6.91 -12.52
CA GLU A 99 7.08 -7.35 -11.40
C GLU A 99 7.90 -7.92 -10.23
N SER A 100 9.10 -8.43 -10.51
CA SER A 100 10.04 -8.93 -9.51
C SER A 100 10.51 -7.82 -8.54
N GLU A 101 10.78 -6.61 -9.05
CA GLU A 101 11.23 -5.47 -8.23
C GLU A 101 10.16 -5.09 -7.18
N ILE A 102 8.90 -5.11 -7.61
CA ILE A 102 7.76 -4.84 -6.74
C ILE A 102 7.63 -5.91 -5.64
N LYS A 103 7.85 -7.18 -5.97
CA LYS A 103 7.81 -8.27 -4.99
C LYS A 103 8.92 -8.10 -3.95
N THR A 104 10.13 -7.78 -4.39
CA THR A 104 11.27 -7.54 -3.50
C THR A 104 10.98 -6.40 -2.52
N ILE A 105 10.50 -5.25 -3.03
CA ILE A 105 10.16 -4.10 -2.18
C ILE A 105 9.05 -4.45 -1.19
N ALA A 106 8.01 -5.15 -1.63
CA ALA A 106 6.94 -5.58 -0.75
C ALA A 106 7.45 -6.54 0.34
N LEU A 107 8.34 -7.49 0.01
CA LEU A 107 8.96 -8.39 0.98
C LEU A 107 9.87 -7.64 1.98
N GLU A 108 10.66 -6.68 1.52
CA GLU A 108 11.50 -5.83 2.38
C GLU A 108 10.65 -5.05 3.38
N ARG A 109 9.56 -4.43 2.92
CA ARG A 109 8.63 -3.68 3.77
C ARG A 109 7.93 -4.57 4.79
N LEU A 110 7.62 -5.81 4.42
CA LEU A 110 7.07 -6.79 5.33
C LEU A 110 8.09 -7.23 6.39
N ARG A 111 9.36 -7.37 6.02
CA ARG A 111 10.45 -7.67 6.96
C ARG A 111 10.69 -6.51 7.93
N GLU A 112 10.77 -5.27 7.44
CA GLU A 112 10.88 -4.07 8.27
C GLU A 112 9.75 -4.03 9.32
N PHE A 113 8.51 -4.24 8.87
CA PHE A 113 7.37 -4.27 9.79
C PHE A 113 7.41 -5.45 10.77
N GLY A 114 7.82 -6.63 10.31
CA GLY A 114 7.98 -7.81 11.14
C GLY A 114 9.02 -7.61 12.24
N SER A 115 10.15 -6.99 11.92
CA SER A 115 11.19 -6.62 12.87
C SER A 115 10.72 -5.53 13.84
N GLU A 116 10.04 -4.48 13.36
CA GLU A 116 9.45 -3.46 14.24
C GLU A 116 8.40 -4.05 15.19
N THR A 117 7.59 -5.00 14.72
CA THR A 117 6.58 -5.66 15.55
C THR A 117 7.23 -6.62 16.55
N ALA A 118 8.23 -7.40 16.13
CA ALA A 118 8.95 -8.32 16.99
C ALA A 118 9.74 -7.58 18.10
N LEU A 119 10.28 -6.39 17.82
CA LEU A 119 10.90 -5.53 18.83
C LEU A 119 9.86 -4.99 19.83
N ASN A 120 8.71 -4.51 19.34
CA ASN A 120 7.64 -4.04 20.23
C ASN A 120 7.01 -5.14 21.10
N ASP A 121 6.98 -6.38 20.62
CA ASP A 121 6.51 -7.54 21.39
C ASP A 121 7.58 -8.02 22.41
N PHE A 122 8.87 -7.69 22.23
CA PHE A 122 9.95 -7.97 23.19
C PHE A 122 10.12 -6.87 24.26
N ASP A 123 9.75 -5.62 23.96
CA ASP A 123 9.79 -4.48 24.90
C ASP A 123 8.64 -4.47 25.93
N LEU A 124 7.88 -5.58 26.05
CA LEU A 124 6.79 -5.77 27.03
C LEU A 124 7.05 -6.93 28.01
N LEU A 125 8.30 -7.40 28.12
CA LEU A 125 8.79 -8.30 29.17
C LEU A 125 9.84 -7.56 30.03
#